data_AF-A0A936LPG0-F1
#
_entry.id   AF-A0A936LPG0-F1
#
_cell.length_a   1.000
_cell.length_b   1.000
_cell.length_c   1.000
_cell.angle_alpha   90.00
_cell.angle_beta   90.00
_cell.angle_gamma   90.00
#
_symmetry.space_group_name_H-M   'P 1'
#
loop_
_entity.id
_entity.type
_entity.pdbx_description
1 polymer ?
#
loop_
_entity_poly.entity_id
_entity_poly.type
_entity_poly.pdbx_seq_one_letter_code
_entity_poly.pdbx_strand_id
1 'polypeptide(L)'
;MSKLRSLLIFCSWSSACTIIAQPPAGYYDSAQGLNGPALRTALYNIIDGQWVASNAGLWTYFQQTDDRPDGYVWDLYSDVPGGTAPYVFQFVSDQCGTYNGEGDCYNREHTFPKSWFNDAPPMDTDLHHVYPTDAWVNQQHGNLPYGEVGSADWTSQNGTSVGDNTFPGYSGTVCEPIDAFKGDLARTYFYMMTRYLPNISGWSSPMLQGNDLSSWAENMLLEWHLNDPVSTKEIERNNAVFAIQNNRNPFIDQPNWVINIWGPTAGMSEPPFPSNWTVTSTEAGLELTRSVPSSAHVRVHDGLGRTYWQRDWNSARLTVPMEDHHGLLLVEVLGADGRTARRVLR
;
A
#
# COMPACT_ATOMS: atom_id res chain seq x y z
N MET A 1 66.93 17.71 -23.86
CA MET A 1 65.71 17.05 -24.36
C MET A 1 64.87 16.62 -23.16
N SER A 2 63.57 16.87 -23.24
CA SER A 2 62.63 17.19 -22.15
C SER A 2 62.30 16.07 -21.17
N LYS A 3 62.21 16.42 -19.89
CA LYS A 3 61.56 15.63 -18.82
C LYS A 3 60.04 15.68 -19.01
N LEU A 4 59.39 14.55 -19.26
CA LEU A 4 57.93 14.45 -19.28
C LEU A 4 57.45 14.07 -17.87
N ARG A 5 56.71 14.97 -17.22
CA ARG A 5 56.01 14.74 -15.96
C ARG A 5 54.62 14.19 -16.30
N SER A 6 54.32 12.96 -15.93
CA SER A 6 52.97 12.40 -16.03
C SER A 6 52.10 12.96 -14.91
N LEU A 7 51.10 13.75 -15.28
CA LEU A 7 50.07 14.29 -14.40
C LEU A 7 48.94 13.27 -14.32
N LEU A 8 48.78 12.59 -13.18
CA LEU A 8 47.64 11.73 -12.89
C LEU A 8 46.43 12.63 -12.60
N ILE A 9 45.47 12.67 -13.53
CA ILE A 9 44.18 13.32 -13.34
C ILE A 9 43.30 12.34 -12.55
N PHE A 10 43.03 12.66 -11.28
CA PHE A 10 42.00 12.00 -10.48
C PHE A 10 40.64 12.36 -11.08
N CYS A 11 40.00 11.41 -11.76
CA CYS A 11 38.61 11.54 -12.19
C CYS A 11 37.74 11.31 -10.94
N SER A 12 37.29 12.40 -10.31
CA SER A 12 36.32 12.34 -9.22
C SER A 12 34.98 11.90 -9.81
N TRP A 13 34.61 10.64 -9.55
CA TRP A 13 33.31 10.10 -9.88
C TRP A 13 32.30 10.77 -8.95
N SER A 14 31.62 11.80 -9.45
CA SER A 14 30.47 12.39 -8.76
C SER A 14 29.36 11.35 -8.78
N SER A 15 29.18 10.62 -7.68
CA SER A 15 27.98 9.83 -7.44
C SER A 15 26.78 10.75 -7.54
N ALA A 16 25.98 10.59 -8.60
CA ALA A 16 24.69 11.21 -8.70
C ALA A 16 23.83 10.65 -7.57
N CYS A 17 23.61 11.44 -6.52
CA CYS A 17 22.59 11.15 -5.54
C CYS A 17 21.25 11.25 -6.27
N THR A 18 20.61 10.12 -6.53
CA THR A 18 19.22 10.10 -7.01
C THR A 18 18.36 10.74 -5.94
N ILE A 19 17.89 11.96 -6.23
CA ILE A 19 16.93 12.64 -5.37
C ILE A 19 15.62 11.89 -5.55
N ILE A 20 15.26 11.04 -4.58
CA ILE A 20 13.92 10.47 -4.48
C ILE A 20 12.96 11.65 -4.39
N ALA A 21 12.15 11.88 -5.42
CA ALA A 21 11.34 13.09 -5.54
C ALA A 21 10.17 13.07 -4.54
N GLN A 22 10.43 13.57 -3.34
CA GLN A 22 9.41 13.77 -2.30
C GLN A 22 8.23 14.60 -2.82
N PRO A 23 7.02 14.42 -2.26
CA PRO A 23 5.88 15.28 -2.59
C PRO A 23 6.28 16.77 -2.49
N PRO A 24 5.76 17.66 -3.37
CA PRO A 24 6.08 19.08 -3.31
C PRO A 24 5.83 19.66 -1.91
N ALA A 25 6.63 20.64 -1.51
CA ALA A 25 6.41 21.33 -0.23
C ALA A 25 4.97 21.87 -0.16
N GLY A 26 4.27 21.54 0.92
CA GLY A 26 2.88 21.94 1.13
C GLY A 26 1.83 21.08 0.43
N TYR A 27 2.21 20.07 -0.36
CA TYR A 27 1.27 19.23 -1.12
C TYR A 27 0.19 18.58 -0.25
N TYR A 28 0.53 18.27 1.01
CA TYR A 28 -0.33 17.58 1.95
C TYR A 28 -0.82 18.44 3.12
N ASP A 29 -0.64 19.76 3.10
CA ASP A 29 -0.92 20.63 4.25
C ASP A 29 -2.37 20.53 4.75
N SER A 30 -3.34 20.42 3.83
CA SER A 30 -4.76 20.31 4.18
C SER A 30 -5.15 18.97 4.78
N ALA A 31 -4.30 17.94 4.71
CA ALA A 31 -4.51 16.63 5.29
C ALA A 31 -3.88 16.48 6.69
N GLN A 32 -2.96 17.37 7.07
CA GLN A 32 -2.19 17.24 8.31
C GLN A 32 -3.10 17.29 9.54
N GLY A 33 -2.91 16.32 10.44
CA GLY A 33 -3.67 16.21 11.70
C GLY A 33 -5.12 15.74 11.54
N LEU A 34 -5.60 15.47 10.33
CA LEU A 34 -6.92 14.90 10.10
C LEU A 34 -6.91 13.38 10.31
N ASN A 35 -8.10 12.82 10.55
CA ASN A 35 -8.31 11.38 10.74
C ASN A 35 -9.66 10.93 10.13
N GLY A 36 -9.81 9.63 9.84
CA GLY A 36 -11.06 9.03 9.35
C GLY A 36 -11.61 9.68 8.07
N PRO A 37 -12.94 9.85 7.96
CA PRO A 37 -13.57 10.44 6.78
C PRO A 37 -13.05 11.84 6.41
N ALA A 38 -12.70 12.67 7.40
CA ALA A 38 -12.18 14.02 7.14
C ALA A 38 -10.81 13.97 6.44
N LEU A 39 -9.94 13.05 6.86
CA LEU A 39 -8.65 12.82 6.20
C LEU A 39 -8.87 12.32 4.76
N ARG A 40 -9.72 11.31 4.56
CA ARG A 40 -10.01 10.78 3.22
C ARG A 40 -10.56 11.86 2.28
N THR A 41 -11.49 12.70 2.74
CA THR A 41 -12.00 13.83 1.94
C THR A 41 -10.92 14.85 1.61
N ALA A 42 -10.03 15.19 2.56
CA ALA A 42 -8.92 16.09 2.29
C ALA A 42 -7.97 15.50 1.23
N LEU A 43 -7.62 14.21 1.35
CA LEU A 43 -6.79 13.50 0.38
C LEU A 43 -7.44 13.43 -1.00
N TYR A 44 -8.74 13.10 -1.07
CA TYR A 44 -9.52 13.16 -2.31
C TYR A 44 -9.34 14.53 -3.00
N ASN A 45 -9.55 15.63 -2.28
CA ASN A 45 -9.42 16.97 -2.85
C ASN A 45 -7.98 17.30 -3.31
N ILE A 46 -6.96 16.74 -2.64
CA ILE A 46 -5.54 16.93 -3.02
C ILE A 46 -5.20 16.19 -4.31
N ILE A 47 -5.70 14.95 -4.47
CA ILE A 47 -5.31 14.06 -5.57
C ILE A 47 -6.31 14.06 -6.74
N ASP A 48 -7.39 14.84 -6.64
CA ASP A 48 -8.35 15.11 -7.71
C ASP A 48 -7.74 15.98 -8.82
N GLY A 49 -8.34 15.95 -10.01
CA GLY A 49 -7.93 16.77 -11.13
C GLY A 49 -6.61 16.34 -11.81
N GLN A 50 -6.30 15.04 -11.80
CA GLN A 50 -5.14 14.50 -12.51
C GLN A 50 -5.22 14.78 -14.02
N TRP A 51 -4.05 14.90 -14.65
CA TRP A 51 -3.96 14.85 -16.10
C TRP A 51 -4.30 13.45 -16.58
N VAL A 52 -5.24 13.36 -17.53
CA VAL A 52 -5.79 12.09 -18.02
C VAL A 52 -4.98 11.60 -19.22
N ALA A 53 -4.31 10.48 -19.05
CA ALA A 53 -3.57 9.82 -20.13
C ALA A 53 -4.52 9.29 -21.21
N SER A 54 -4.02 9.20 -22.45
CA SER A 54 -4.71 8.39 -23.47
C SER A 54 -4.36 6.92 -23.28
N ASN A 55 -5.27 6.03 -23.67
CA ASN A 55 -5.01 4.59 -23.62
C ASN A 55 -3.76 4.17 -24.43
N ALA A 56 -3.55 4.81 -25.59
CA ALA A 56 -2.33 4.63 -26.39
C ALA A 56 -1.08 5.16 -25.67
N GLY A 57 -1.21 6.26 -24.93
CA GLY A 57 -0.12 6.88 -24.16
C GLY A 57 0.43 5.99 -23.05
N LEU A 58 -0.40 5.12 -22.44
CA LEU A 58 0.03 4.20 -21.38
C LEU A 58 1.30 3.41 -21.74
N TRP A 59 1.41 2.92 -22.97
CA TRP A 59 2.61 2.21 -23.45
C TRP A 59 3.89 3.03 -23.36
N THR A 60 3.78 4.35 -23.55
CA THR A 60 4.92 5.27 -23.45
C THR A 60 5.21 5.60 -21.99
N TYR A 61 4.19 5.68 -21.15
CA TYR A 61 4.34 6.00 -19.74
C TYR A 61 4.93 4.85 -18.93
N PHE A 62 4.65 3.59 -19.29
CA PHE A 62 5.26 2.42 -18.64
C PHE A 62 6.79 2.40 -18.72
N GLN A 63 7.38 2.97 -19.78
CA GLN A 63 8.84 3.14 -19.89
C GLN A 63 9.42 4.13 -18.88
N GLN A 64 8.57 4.88 -18.17
CA GLN A 64 8.96 5.82 -17.12
C GLN A 64 8.52 5.33 -15.73
N THR A 65 7.39 4.63 -15.64
CA THR A 65 6.76 4.26 -14.37
C THR A 65 7.12 2.85 -13.90
N ASP A 66 7.44 1.95 -14.81
CA ASP A 66 7.62 0.52 -14.55
C ASP A 66 8.92 0.00 -15.19
N ASP A 67 9.96 0.83 -15.19
CA ASP A 67 11.31 0.50 -15.70
C ASP A 67 12.15 -0.17 -14.60
N ARG A 68 12.49 -1.44 -14.79
CA ARG A 68 13.39 -2.16 -13.88
C ARG A 68 14.82 -1.61 -14.01
N PRO A 69 15.69 -1.79 -12.99
CA PRO A 69 17.07 -1.36 -13.06
C PRO A 69 17.89 -1.97 -14.22
N ASP A 70 17.43 -3.09 -14.80
CA ASP A 70 18.02 -3.76 -15.95
C ASP A 70 17.44 -3.31 -17.31
N GLY A 71 16.50 -2.36 -17.32
CA GLY A 71 15.89 -1.79 -18.52
C GLY A 71 14.72 -2.59 -19.10
N TYR A 72 14.23 -3.60 -18.38
CA TYR A 72 13.07 -4.40 -18.76
C TYR A 72 11.79 -3.95 -18.02
N VAL A 73 10.64 -4.40 -18.50
CA VAL A 73 9.33 -4.11 -17.87
C VAL A 73 9.27 -4.68 -16.45
N TRP A 74 8.88 -3.86 -15.47
CA TRP A 74 8.61 -4.28 -14.10
C TRP A 74 7.22 -4.89 -13.96
N ASP A 75 7.10 -6.12 -14.45
CA ASP A 75 5.85 -6.87 -14.44
C ASP A 75 5.61 -7.55 -13.07
N LEU A 76 4.48 -7.20 -12.45
CA LEU A 76 3.93 -7.76 -11.21
C LEU A 76 3.84 -9.30 -11.22
N TYR A 77 3.55 -9.89 -12.38
CA TYR A 77 3.25 -11.31 -12.55
C TYR A 77 4.44 -12.16 -13.01
N SER A 78 5.61 -11.55 -13.21
CA SER A 78 6.85 -12.28 -13.48
C SER A 78 7.98 -11.91 -12.53
N ASP A 79 7.96 -10.71 -11.96
CA ASP A 79 9.01 -10.31 -11.02
C ASP A 79 8.99 -11.15 -9.75
N VAL A 80 10.18 -11.43 -9.24
CA VAL A 80 10.43 -12.15 -7.98
C VAL A 80 11.45 -11.31 -7.22
N PRO A 81 11.02 -10.37 -6.35
CA PRO A 81 11.94 -9.50 -5.62
C PRO A 81 13.01 -10.27 -4.84
N GLY A 82 14.28 -9.95 -5.07
CA GLY A 82 15.43 -10.66 -4.48
C GLY A 82 15.75 -12.02 -5.13
N GLY A 83 14.97 -12.45 -6.11
CA GLY A 83 15.17 -13.66 -6.90
C GLY A 83 15.39 -13.38 -8.38
N THR A 84 15.24 -14.43 -9.19
CA THR A 84 15.33 -14.35 -10.66
C THR A 84 13.93 -14.50 -11.23
N ALA A 85 13.48 -13.50 -11.99
CA ALA A 85 12.23 -13.60 -12.74
C ALA A 85 12.33 -14.76 -13.76
N PRO A 86 11.25 -15.56 -13.95
CA PRO A 86 11.26 -16.67 -14.90
C PRO A 86 11.41 -16.20 -16.35
N TYR A 87 10.95 -14.98 -16.64
CA TYR A 87 11.09 -14.26 -17.91
C TYR A 87 11.02 -12.76 -17.67
N VAL A 88 11.38 -11.97 -18.69
CA VAL A 88 11.32 -10.49 -18.68
C VAL A 88 10.87 -9.99 -20.04
N PHE A 89 10.26 -8.80 -20.09
CA PHE A 89 9.75 -8.20 -21.34
C PHE A 89 10.52 -6.94 -21.73
N GLN A 90 10.78 -6.79 -23.02
CA GLN A 90 11.28 -5.56 -23.60
C GLN A 90 10.14 -4.59 -23.90
N PHE A 91 10.30 -3.34 -23.46
CA PHE A 91 9.39 -2.28 -23.86
C PHE A 91 9.28 -2.19 -25.38
N VAL A 92 8.08 -1.85 -25.86
CA VAL A 92 7.71 -1.69 -27.28
C VAL A 92 7.66 -3.00 -28.06
N SER A 93 8.71 -3.83 -27.99
CA SER A 93 8.83 -5.08 -28.74
C SER A 93 7.82 -6.13 -28.28
N ASP A 94 7.65 -6.31 -26.96
CA ASP A 94 6.86 -7.40 -26.38
C ASP A 94 5.45 -6.95 -25.96
N GLN A 95 4.96 -5.84 -26.54
CA GLN A 95 3.58 -5.35 -26.32
C GLN A 95 2.59 -6.14 -27.18
N CYS A 96 1.48 -6.61 -26.60
CA CYS A 96 0.51 -7.39 -27.36
C CYS A 96 -0.96 -7.23 -26.94
N GLY A 97 -1.83 -7.81 -27.76
CA GLY A 97 -3.22 -8.13 -27.42
C GLY A 97 -3.61 -9.57 -27.77
N THR A 98 -2.63 -10.42 -28.13
CA THR A 98 -2.83 -11.83 -28.48
C THR A 98 -1.61 -12.61 -28.03
N TYR A 99 -1.84 -13.77 -27.41
CA TYR A 99 -0.87 -14.61 -26.73
C TYR A 99 -1.43 -16.04 -26.63
N ASN A 100 -0.55 -17.02 -26.44
CA ASN A 100 -0.87 -18.45 -26.35
C ASN A 100 -0.42 -19.07 -25.01
N GLY A 101 0.37 -18.37 -24.22
CA GLY A 101 0.81 -18.79 -22.90
C GLY A 101 1.47 -17.66 -22.09
N GLU A 102 1.79 -17.99 -20.85
CA GLU A 102 2.56 -17.14 -19.94
C GLU A 102 4.00 -16.94 -20.47
N GLY A 103 4.49 -15.71 -20.37
CA GLY A 103 5.81 -15.28 -20.88
C GLY A 103 5.83 -14.86 -22.34
N ASP A 104 4.69 -14.89 -23.05
CA ASP A 104 4.64 -14.53 -24.46
C ASP A 104 4.82 -13.02 -24.71
N CYS A 105 4.16 -12.19 -23.90
CA CYS A 105 4.13 -10.74 -24.04
C CYS A 105 3.41 -10.08 -22.87
N TYR A 106 3.50 -8.75 -22.77
CA TYR A 106 2.84 -7.96 -21.76
C TYR A 106 1.69 -7.10 -22.31
N ASN A 107 0.70 -6.84 -21.47
CA ASN A 107 -0.43 -5.95 -21.74
C ASN A 107 -0.68 -5.00 -20.56
N ARG A 108 -1.83 -4.31 -20.58
CA ARG A 108 -2.26 -3.40 -19.51
C ARG A 108 -3.16 -4.17 -18.56
N GLU A 109 -2.73 -4.33 -17.32
CA GLU A 109 -3.53 -4.84 -16.22
C GLU A 109 -4.23 -3.68 -15.53
N HIS A 110 -5.53 -3.84 -15.30
CA HIS A 110 -6.33 -2.94 -14.47
C HIS A 110 -6.55 -3.64 -13.15
N THR A 111 -5.61 -3.48 -12.22
CA THR A 111 -5.59 -4.23 -10.96
C THR A 111 -6.82 -3.96 -10.10
N PHE A 112 -7.47 -2.82 -10.29
CA PHE A 112 -8.89 -2.65 -9.98
C PHE A 112 -9.68 -2.85 -11.29
N PRO A 113 -10.35 -4.00 -11.51
CA PRO A 113 -10.86 -4.39 -12.83
C PRO A 113 -11.80 -3.36 -13.46
N LYS A 114 -11.60 -3.06 -14.75
CA LYS A 114 -12.44 -2.07 -15.47
C LYS A 114 -13.93 -2.40 -15.47
N SER A 115 -14.26 -3.69 -15.49
CA SER A 115 -15.64 -4.17 -15.45
C SER A 115 -16.38 -3.71 -14.18
N TRP A 116 -15.64 -3.40 -13.09
CA TRP A 116 -16.23 -2.96 -11.84
C TRP A 116 -16.68 -1.50 -11.88
N PHE A 117 -16.12 -0.68 -12.79
CA PHE A 117 -16.46 0.72 -12.98
C PHE A 117 -16.97 1.06 -14.39
N ASN A 118 -17.39 0.04 -15.15
CA ASN A 118 -17.96 0.16 -16.50
C ASN A 118 -17.03 0.84 -17.51
N ASP A 119 -15.72 0.54 -17.45
CA ASP A 119 -14.70 1.12 -18.35
C ASP A 119 -14.66 2.67 -18.35
N ALA A 120 -15.26 3.31 -17.35
CA ALA A 120 -15.46 4.75 -17.36
C ALA A 120 -14.13 5.52 -17.20
N PRO A 121 -13.91 6.59 -17.98
CA PRO A 121 -12.80 7.49 -17.75
C PRO A 121 -13.05 8.35 -16.50
N PRO A 122 -12.00 8.86 -15.84
CA PRO A 122 -10.59 8.71 -16.19
C PRO A 122 -9.92 7.49 -15.54
N MET A 123 -10.69 6.62 -14.87
CA MET A 123 -10.16 5.44 -14.17
C MET A 123 -9.43 4.53 -15.13
N ASP A 124 -9.98 4.26 -16.31
CA ASP A 124 -9.45 3.33 -17.30
C ASP A 124 -8.01 3.59 -17.80
N THR A 125 -7.45 4.76 -17.49
CA THR A 125 -6.12 5.22 -17.90
C THR A 125 -5.28 5.74 -16.73
N ASP A 126 -5.73 5.57 -15.48
CA ASP A 126 -5.00 6.05 -14.30
C ASP A 126 -3.80 5.13 -13.97
N LEU A 127 -2.59 5.61 -14.21
CA LEU A 127 -1.34 4.88 -13.96
C LEU A 127 -1.18 4.42 -12.50
N HIS A 128 -1.88 4.98 -11.51
CA HIS A 128 -1.81 4.47 -10.13
C HIS A 128 -2.42 3.06 -9.94
N HIS A 129 -3.24 2.59 -10.89
CA HIS A 129 -3.80 1.23 -10.87
C HIS A 129 -3.66 0.45 -12.20
N VAL A 130 -3.14 1.10 -13.25
CA VAL A 130 -2.81 0.41 -14.50
C VAL A 130 -1.34 0.05 -14.51
N TYR A 131 -1.03 -1.24 -14.64
CA TYR A 131 0.33 -1.78 -14.65
C TYR A 131 0.61 -2.49 -15.97
N PRO A 132 1.86 -2.49 -16.48
CA PRO A 132 2.27 -3.40 -17.53
C PRO A 132 2.54 -4.78 -16.94
N THR A 133 1.80 -5.79 -17.39
CA THR A 133 1.98 -7.15 -16.84
C THR A 133 1.92 -8.22 -17.90
N ASP A 134 2.38 -9.44 -17.58
CA ASP A 134 2.15 -10.61 -18.42
C ASP A 134 0.67 -10.73 -18.83
N ALA A 135 0.44 -10.88 -20.14
CA ALA A 135 -0.89 -10.84 -20.71
C ALA A 135 -1.72 -12.11 -20.42
N TRP A 136 -1.07 -13.26 -20.24
CA TRP A 136 -1.72 -14.51 -19.86
C TRP A 136 -2.10 -14.50 -18.39
N VAL A 137 -1.22 -14.07 -17.48
CA VAL A 137 -1.54 -13.98 -16.05
C VAL A 137 -2.63 -12.94 -15.81
N ASN A 138 -2.61 -11.80 -16.51
CA ASN A 138 -3.72 -10.84 -16.52
C ASN A 138 -5.03 -11.50 -16.99
N GLN A 139 -5.01 -12.38 -17.99
CA GLN A 139 -6.21 -13.13 -18.38
C GLN A 139 -6.73 -14.03 -17.26
N GLN A 140 -5.83 -14.70 -16.52
CA GLN A 140 -6.22 -15.55 -15.39
C GLN A 140 -6.79 -14.72 -14.24
N HIS A 141 -6.24 -13.54 -13.98
CA HIS A 141 -6.79 -12.58 -13.02
C HIS A 141 -8.19 -12.11 -13.47
N GLY A 142 -8.33 -11.69 -14.72
CA GLY A 142 -9.59 -11.31 -15.35
C GLY A 142 -10.30 -10.19 -14.59
N ASN A 143 -11.39 -10.55 -13.91
CA ASN A 143 -12.12 -9.63 -13.02
C ASN A 143 -12.33 -10.21 -11.62
N LEU A 144 -11.55 -11.23 -11.26
CA LEU A 144 -11.58 -11.84 -9.94
C LEU A 144 -11.14 -10.80 -8.91
N PRO A 145 -11.75 -10.79 -7.71
CA PRO A 145 -11.20 -10.02 -6.63
C PRO A 145 -9.84 -10.60 -6.20
N TYR A 146 -8.93 -9.73 -5.78
CA TYR A 146 -7.74 -10.20 -5.08
C TYR A 146 -8.14 -10.83 -3.74
N GLY A 147 -7.44 -11.88 -3.34
CA GLY A 147 -7.75 -12.69 -2.16
C GLY A 147 -6.61 -13.63 -1.79
N GLU A 148 -6.84 -14.50 -0.79
CA GLU A 148 -5.87 -15.51 -0.36
C GLU A 148 -6.34 -16.90 -0.80
N VAL A 149 -5.54 -17.58 -1.60
CA VAL A 149 -5.84 -18.88 -2.22
C VAL A 149 -5.34 -19.99 -1.31
N GLY A 150 -6.26 -20.83 -0.82
CA GLY A 150 -5.90 -22.01 -0.05
C GLY A 150 -5.49 -23.20 -0.92
N SER A 151 -6.28 -23.44 -1.97
CA SER A 151 -6.03 -24.48 -2.97
C SER A 151 -6.12 -23.83 -4.34
N ALA A 152 -5.02 -23.82 -5.06
CA ALA A 152 -4.95 -23.21 -6.38
C ALA A 152 -5.54 -24.14 -7.45
N ASP A 153 -6.40 -23.58 -8.29
CA ASP A 153 -6.82 -24.18 -9.56
C ASP A 153 -5.78 -23.92 -10.65
N TRP A 154 -5.07 -22.80 -10.54
CA TRP A 154 -4.00 -22.39 -11.44
C TRP A 154 -2.93 -21.59 -10.69
N THR A 155 -1.67 -21.70 -11.13
CA THR A 155 -0.54 -20.94 -10.57
C THR A 155 0.42 -20.57 -11.71
N SER A 156 0.77 -19.29 -11.76
CA SER A 156 1.81 -18.73 -12.64
C SER A 156 3.21 -19.20 -12.25
N GLN A 157 4.20 -18.92 -13.10
CA GLN A 157 5.60 -19.21 -12.83
C GLN A 157 6.19 -18.35 -11.71
N ASN A 158 5.67 -17.14 -11.47
CA ASN A 158 6.13 -16.32 -10.35
C ASN A 158 5.47 -16.70 -9.01
N GLY A 159 4.36 -17.45 -9.04
CA GLY A 159 3.62 -17.89 -7.87
C GLY A 159 2.28 -17.19 -7.65
N THR A 160 1.93 -16.18 -8.45
CA THR A 160 0.57 -15.65 -8.52
C THR A 160 -0.39 -16.79 -8.84
N SER A 161 -1.48 -16.92 -8.09
CA SER A 161 -2.38 -18.06 -8.18
C SER A 161 -3.84 -17.66 -8.25
N VAL A 162 -4.68 -18.55 -8.78
CA VAL A 162 -6.14 -18.41 -8.81
C VAL A 162 -6.75 -19.64 -8.17
N GLY A 163 -7.74 -19.45 -7.30
CA GLY A 163 -8.44 -20.54 -6.64
C GLY A 163 -9.44 -20.06 -5.59
N ASP A 164 -9.91 -21.00 -4.76
CA ASP A 164 -10.88 -20.71 -3.72
C ASP A 164 -10.30 -19.83 -2.60
N ASN A 165 -11.01 -18.76 -2.29
CA ASN A 165 -10.64 -17.84 -1.21
C ASN A 165 -10.69 -18.52 0.16
N THR A 166 -9.68 -18.25 0.96
CA THR A 166 -9.58 -18.66 2.37
C THR A 166 -9.68 -17.51 3.35
N PHE A 167 -9.56 -16.26 2.89
CA PHE A 167 -9.69 -15.11 3.77
C PHE A 167 -11.12 -14.98 4.31
N PRO A 168 -11.35 -14.89 5.64
CA PRO A 168 -12.69 -14.87 6.21
C PRO A 168 -13.59 -13.74 5.68
N GLY A 169 -14.85 -14.08 5.37
CA GLY A 169 -15.88 -13.11 4.98
C GLY A 169 -16.20 -13.05 3.48
N TYR A 170 -15.48 -13.84 2.66
CA TYR A 170 -15.81 -14.06 1.24
C TYR A 170 -15.66 -15.53 0.86
N SER A 171 -16.58 -16.03 0.03
CA SER A 171 -16.58 -17.40 -0.49
C SER A 171 -16.76 -17.35 -2.00
N GLY A 172 -15.64 -17.33 -2.72
CA GLY A 172 -15.58 -17.27 -4.18
C GLY A 172 -14.14 -17.43 -4.66
N THR A 173 -13.98 -17.52 -5.97
CA THR A 173 -12.66 -17.58 -6.61
C THR A 173 -11.97 -16.22 -6.53
N VAL A 174 -10.70 -16.23 -6.18
CA VAL A 174 -9.85 -15.04 -6.04
C VAL A 174 -8.55 -15.22 -6.82
N CYS A 175 -7.87 -14.11 -7.10
CA CYS A 175 -6.48 -14.10 -7.52
C CYS A 175 -5.60 -13.73 -6.32
N GLU A 176 -4.53 -14.47 -6.07
CA GLU A 176 -3.55 -14.15 -5.04
C GLU A 176 -2.21 -13.81 -5.70
N PRO A 177 -1.74 -12.56 -5.62
CA PRO A 177 -0.38 -12.19 -6.02
C PRO A 177 0.62 -12.73 -4.99
N ILE A 178 1.90 -12.82 -5.37
CA ILE A 178 2.95 -13.15 -4.40
C ILE A 178 3.03 -12.10 -3.28
N ASP A 179 3.52 -12.53 -2.11
CA ASP A 179 3.55 -11.70 -0.90
C ASP A 179 4.23 -10.34 -1.09
N ALA A 180 5.28 -10.30 -1.92
CA ALA A 180 6.07 -9.09 -2.18
C ALA A 180 5.35 -8.00 -2.99
N PHE A 181 4.11 -8.23 -3.41
CA PHE A 181 3.28 -7.25 -4.10
C PHE A 181 1.89 -7.05 -3.47
N LYS A 182 1.60 -7.76 -2.37
CA LYS A 182 0.31 -7.64 -1.68
C LYS A 182 0.11 -6.21 -1.15
N GLY A 183 1.16 -5.57 -0.64
CA GLY A 183 1.16 -4.20 -0.16
C GLY A 183 0.99 -3.18 -1.27
N ASP A 184 1.67 -3.36 -2.41
CA ASP A 184 1.54 -2.52 -3.61
C ASP A 184 0.06 -2.44 -4.06
N LEU A 185 -0.59 -3.60 -4.15
CA LEU A 185 -1.98 -3.73 -4.54
C LEU A 185 -2.93 -3.19 -3.47
N ALA A 186 -2.64 -3.43 -2.19
CA ALA A 186 -3.40 -2.83 -1.09
C ALA A 186 -3.42 -1.29 -1.18
N ARG A 187 -2.25 -0.66 -1.34
CA ARG A 187 -2.13 0.80 -1.48
C ARG A 187 -2.75 1.32 -2.78
N THR A 188 -2.78 0.51 -3.83
CA THR A 188 -3.52 0.80 -5.07
C THR A 188 -5.03 0.83 -4.83
N TYR A 189 -5.57 -0.14 -4.09
CA TYR A 189 -7.00 -0.18 -3.75
C TYR A 189 -7.39 0.99 -2.85
N PHE A 190 -6.63 1.28 -1.79
CA PHE A 190 -6.89 2.45 -0.94
C PHE A 190 -6.85 3.76 -1.72
N TYR A 191 -5.94 3.87 -2.70
CA TYR A 191 -5.92 4.98 -3.65
C TYR A 191 -7.21 5.05 -4.47
N MET A 192 -7.65 3.96 -5.10
CA MET A 192 -8.89 3.93 -5.89
C MET A 192 -10.09 4.37 -5.04
N MET A 193 -10.15 3.89 -3.79
CA MET A 193 -11.19 4.26 -2.85
C MET A 193 -11.14 5.72 -2.40
N THR A 194 -10.00 6.40 -2.53
CA THR A 194 -9.84 7.80 -2.15
C THR A 194 -9.99 8.73 -3.34
N ARG A 195 -9.26 8.46 -4.42
CA ARG A 195 -9.26 9.27 -5.64
C ARG A 195 -10.66 9.38 -6.22
N TYR A 196 -11.41 8.28 -6.27
CA TYR A 196 -12.70 8.24 -6.94
C TYR A 196 -13.87 8.18 -5.97
N LEU A 197 -13.72 8.78 -4.79
CA LEU A 197 -14.73 8.76 -3.71
C LEU A 197 -16.17 9.05 -4.19
N PRO A 198 -16.44 10.03 -5.08
CA PRO A 198 -17.81 10.29 -5.56
C PRO A 198 -18.36 9.22 -6.53
N ASN A 199 -17.48 8.44 -7.17
CA ASN A 199 -17.84 7.48 -8.23
C ASN A 199 -18.22 6.09 -7.67
N ILE A 200 -17.76 5.75 -6.45
CA ILE A 200 -17.88 4.39 -5.88
C ILE A 200 -19.31 3.88 -5.89
N SER A 201 -20.30 4.76 -5.68
CA SER A 201 -21.72 4.40 -5.67
C SER A 201 -22.24 3.80 -6.98
N GLY A 202 -21.53 4.01 -8.10
CA GLY A 202 -21.83 3.43 -9.41
C GLY A 202 -21.01 2.20 -9.76
N TRP A 203 -20.16 1.72 -8.85
CA TRP A 203 -19.30 0.56 -9.06
C TRP A 203 -19.94 -0.74 -8.54
N SER A 204 -19.49 -1.88 -9.07
CA SER A 204 -19.97 -3.21 -8.68
C SER A 204 -18.80 -4.20 -8.61
N SER A 205 -18.52 -4.71 -7.42
CA SER A 205 -17.41 -5.63 -7.17
C SER A 205 -17.69 -6.47 -5.91
N PRO A 206 -17.19 -7.72 -5.83
CA PRO A 206 -17.20 -8.50 -4.59
C PRO A 206 -16.43 -7.86 -3.41
N MET A 207 -15.50 -6.95 -3.71
CA MET A 207 -14.67 -6.25 -2.70
C MET A 207 -15.31 -4.96 -2.18
N LEU A 208 -16.48 -4.59 -2.68
CA LEU A 208 -17.16 -3.35 -2.31
C LEU A 208 -18.46 -3.63 -1.56
N GLN A 209 -18.78 -2.74 -0.63
CA GLN A 209 -20.06 -2.72 0.07
C GLN A 209 -20.54 -1.27 0.24
N GLY A 210 -21.62 -0.92 -0.46
CA GLY A 210 -22.11 0.46 -0.48
C GLY A 210 -21.13 1.38 -1.19
N ASN A 211 -20.67 2.42 -0.49
CA ASN A 211 -19.73 3.42 -1.03
C ASN A 211 -18.29 3.20 -0.52
N ASP A 212 -17.95 1.98 -0.11
CA ASP A 212 -16.61 1.65 0.40
C ASP A 212 -16.23 0.18 0.15
N LEU A 213 -15.06 -0.22 0.65
CA LEU A 213 -14.65 -1.62 0.72
C LEU A 213 -15.63 -2.44 1.57
N SER A 214 -15.83 -3.70 1.20
CA SER A 214 -16.47 -4.68 2.07
C SER A 214 -15.56 -4.98 3.27
N SER A 215 -16.14 -5.37 4.40
CA SER A 215 -15.34 -5.63 5.62
C SER A 215 -14.27 -6.71 5.42
N TRP A 216 -14.52 -7.72 4.58
CA TRP A 216 -13.54 -8.76 4.29
C TRP A 216 -12.35 -8.19 3.48
N ALA A 217 -12.63 -7.39 2.46
CA ALA A 217 -11.62 -6.80 1.60
C ALA A 217 -10.80 -5.76 2.35
N GLU A 218 -11.46 -4.91 3.15
CA GLU A 218 -10.79 -3.93 4.01
C GLU A 218 -9.81 -4.61 4.97
N ASN A 219 -10.24 -5.63 5.71
CA ASN A 219 -9.38 -6.36 6.66
C ASN A 219 -8.19 -7.01 5.96
N MET A 220 -8.41 -7.64 4.80
CA MET A 220 -7.34 -8.26 4.03
C MET A 220 -6.34 -7.24 3.50
N LEU A 221 -6.82 -6.15 2.89
CA LEU A 221 -5.96 -5.10 2.34
C LEU A 221 -5.18 -4.38 3.44
N LEU A 222 -5.75 -4.23 4.64
CA LEU A 222 -5.03 -3.74 5.81
C LEU A 222 -3.93 -4.72 6.24
N GLU A 223 -4.20 -6.03 6.25
CA GLU A 223 -3.22 -7.06 6.59
C GLU A 223 -2.06 -7.06 5.58
N TRP A 224 -2.38 -7.02 4.29
CA TRP A 224 -1.41 -6.94 3.20
C TRP A 224 -0.57 -5.67 3.28
N HIS A 225 -1.20 -4.52 3.55
CA HIS A 225 -0.50 -3.25 3.73
C HIS A 225 0.50 -3.26 4.89
N LEU A 226 0.18 -3.93 6.00
CA LEU A 226 1.04 -4.03 7.17
C LEU A 226 2.19 -5.04 6.98
N ASN A 227 1.92 -6.15 6.30
CA ASN A 227 2.88 -7.23 6.09
C ASN A 227 3.87 -6.95 4.94
N ASP A 228 3.48 -6.10 3.98
CA ASP A 228 4.32 -5.69 2.85
C ASP A 228 4.47 -4.15 2.81
N PRO A 229 5.48 -3.60 3.53
CA PRO A 229 5.73 -2.16 3.61
C PRO A 229 6.08 -1.52 2.26
N VAL A 230 5.94 -0.19 2.19
CA VAL A 230 6.24 0.57 0.96
C VAL A 230 7.67 0.29 0.48
N SER A 231 7.79 -0.15 -0.77
CA SER A 231 9.05 -0.48 -1.42
C SER A 231 9.67 0.73 -2.15
N THR A 232 10.96 0.64 -2.50
CA THR A 232 11.61 1.68 -3.33
C THR A 232 10.98 1.77 -4.72
N LYS A 233 10.61 0.62 -5.31
CA LYS A 233 9.88 0.53 -6.58
C LYS A 233 8.60 1.38 -6.54
N GLU A 234 7.79 1.24 -5.50
CA GLU A 234 6.55 2.01 -5.37
C GLU A 234 6.80 3.52 -5.25
N ILE A 235 7.82 3.92 -4.50
CA ILE A 235 8.17 5.33 -4.34
C ILE A 235 8.61 5.91 -5.70
N GLU A 236 9.46 5.20 -6.44
CA GLU A 236 9.94 5.61 -7.76
C GLU A 236 8.79 5.70 -8.77
N ARG A 237 7.93 4.68 -8.78
CA ARG A 237 6.73 4.65 -9.60
C ARG A 237 5.78 5.81 -9.27
N ASN A 238 5.51 6.07 -7.99
CA ASN A 238 4.66 7.18 -7.56
C ASN A 238 5.22 8.55 -8.02
N ASN A 239 6.54 8.71 -7.99
CA ASN A 239 7.21 9.91 -8.50
C ASN A 239 7.07 10.08 -10.02
N ALA A 240 7.26 8.99 -10.77
CA ALA A 240 7.12 8.99 -12.22
C ALA A 240 5.67 9.27 -12.63
N VAL A 241 4.69 8.64 -11.97
CA VAL A 241 3.26 8.91 -12.22
C VAL A 241 2.93 10.36 -11.88
N PHE A 242 3.45 10.93 -10.79
CA PHE A 242 3.24 12.33 -10.47
C PHE A 242 3.73 13.27 -11.57
N ALA A 243 4.88 12.99 -12.17
CA ALA A 243 5.40 13.80 -13.28
C ALA A 243 4.52 13.76 -14.54
N ILE A 244 3.69 12.73 -14.69
CA ILE A 244 2.80 12.52 -15.85
C ILE A 244 1.38 13.01 -15.56
N GLN A 245 0.78 12.54 -14.47
CA GLN A 245 -0.62 12.75 -14.12
C GLN A 245 -0.83 13.91 -13.13
N ASN A 246 0.24 14.48 -12.56
CA ASN A 246 0.17 15.57 -11.59
C ASN A 246 -0.62 15.23 -10.31
N ASN A 247 -0.78 13.94 -9.99
CA ASN A 247 -1.32 13.46 -8.73
C ASN A 247 -0.50 12.29 -8.17
N ARG A 248 -0.55 12.11 -6.84
CA ARG A 248 0.24 11.10 -6.11
C ARG A 248 -0.68 10.09 -5.44
N ASN A 249 -0.20 8.87 -5.23
CA ASN A 249 -0.81 7.94 -4.29
C ASN A 249 -0.39 8.32 -2.85
N PRO A 250 -1.29 8.88 -2.03
CA PRO A 250 -0.92 9.35 -0.69
C PRO A 250 -0.57 8.21 0.27
N PHE A 251 -0.96 6.98 -0.04
CA PHE A 251 -0.68 5.81 0.79
C PHE A 251 0.71 5.21 0.53
N ILE A 252 1.37 5.63 -0.56
CA ILE A 252 2.80 5.37 -0.78
C ILE A 252 3.62 6.45 -0.07
N ASP A 253 3.24 7.73 -0.20
CA ASP A 253 3.98 8.83 0.44
C ASP A 253 3.80 8.87 1.97
N GLN A 254 2.64 8.44 2.48
CA GLN A 254 2.27 8.43 3.91
C GLN A 254 1.49 7.15 4.26
N PRO A 255 2.15 5.98 4.36
CA PRO A 255 1.48 4.69 4.55
C PRO A 255 0.59 4.62 5.80
N ASN A 256 0.98 5.30 6.88
CA ASN A 256 0.19 5.36 8.12
C ASN A 256 -1.22 5.97 7.93
N TRP A 257 -1.48 6.69 6.84
CA TRP A 257 -2.82 7.22 6.56
C TRP A 257 -3.84 6.14 6.18
N VAL A 258 -3.40 4.97 5.74
CA VAL A 258 -4.29 3.81 5.56
C VAL A 258 -4.99 3.50 6.88
N ILE A 259 -4.22 3.30 7.96
CA ILE A 259 -4.79 2.99 9.28
C ILE A 259 -5.60 4.17 9.84
N ASN A 260 -5.22 5.41 9.56
CA ASN A 260 -6.02 6.56 9.96
C ASN A 260 -7.39 6.60 9.25
N ILE A 261 -7.57 5.95 8.10
CA ILE A 261 -8.85 6.01 7.37
C ILE A 261 -9.68 4.74 7.59
N TRP A 262 -9.06 3.56 7.52
CA TRP A 262 -9.74 2.26 7.58
C TRP A 262 -9.32 1.42 8.79
N GLY A 263 -8.24 1.79 9.47
CA GLY A 263 -7.79 1.04 10.64
C GLY A 263 -8.72 1.24 11.84
N PRO A 264 -8.51 0.47 12.93
CA PRO A 264 -9.30 0.56 14.16
C PRO A 264 -9.32 1.96 14.78
N THR A 265 -8.32 2.77 14.46
CA THR A 265 -8.13 4.14 14.94
C THR A 265 -8.82 5.20 14.08
N ALA A 266 -9.48 4.77 13.00
CA ALA A 266 -10.13 5.67 12.06
C ALA A 266 -11.22 6.51 12.74
N GLY A 267 -11.14 7.82 12.55
CA GLY A 267 -12.10 8.77 13.13
C GLY A 267 -12.02 8.92 14.65
N MET A 268 -11.07 8.25 15.30
CA MET A 268 -10.79 8.47 16.71
C MET A 268 -10.00 9.77 16.85
N SER A 269 -10.55 10.75 17.56
CA SER A 269 -9.70 11.77 18.16
C SER A 269 -8.84 11.05 19.19
N GLU A 270 -7.52 11.20 19.13
CA GLU A 270 -6.65 10.86 20.27
C GLU A 270 -7.09 11.78 21.41
N PRO A 271 -7.90 11.32 22.37
CA PRO A 271 -8.18 12.16 23.53
C PRO A 271 -6.82 12.35 24.17
N PRO A 272 -6.42 13.59 24.54
CA PRO A 272 -5.10 13.80 25.11
C PRO A 272 -4.91 12.80 26.24
N PHE A 273 -3.88 11.97 26.11
CA PHE A 273 -3.46 11.08 27.17
C PHE A 273 -3.36 11.93 28.44
N PRO A 274 -3.87 11.46 29.60
CA PRO A 274 -3.70 12.19 30.85
C PRO A 274 -2.24 12.64 30.97
N SER A 275 -1.98 13.92 31.22
CA SER A 275 -0.63 14.51 31.17
C SER A 275 0.36 13.84 32.13
N ASN A 276 -0.17 13.08 33.08
CA ASN A 276 0.57 12.28 34.04
C ASN A 276 0.89 10.86 33.57
N TRP A 277 0.49 10.46 32.37
CA TRP A 277 0.70 9.13 31.79
C TRP A 277 1.63 9.22 30.57
N THR A 278 2.50 8.23 30.39
CA THR A 278 3.33 8.09 29.19
C THR A 278 3.21 6.68 28.63
N VAL A 279 3.32 6.56 27.31
CA VAL A 279 3.55 5.28 26.64
C VAL A 279 4.76 5.44 25.75
N THR A 280 5.74 4.57 25.91
CA THR A 280 7.01 4.62 25.18
C THR A 280 7.38 3.23 24.71
N SER A 281 7.85 3.12 23.48
CA SER A 281 8.46 1.89 22.99
C SER A 281 9.88 1.76 23.55
N THR A 282 10.26 0.56 23.98
CA THR A 282 11.59 0.22 24.51
C THR A 282 12.03 -1.13 23.94
N GLU A 283 13.30 -1.49 24.10
CA GLU A 283 13.79 -2.82 23.69
C GLU A 283 13.06 -3.99 24.38
N ALA A 284 12.49 -3.76 25.57
CA ALA A 284 11.73 -4.75 26.32
C ALA A 284 10.22 -4.77 25.99
N GLY A 285 9.79 -3.95 25.02
CA GLY A 285 8.39 -3.77 24.63
C GLY A 285 7.81 -2.40 25.01
N LEU A 286 6.49 -2.33 25.17
CA LEU A 286 5.83 -1.06 25.50
C LEU A 286 5.86 -0.79 26.99
N GLU A 287 6.35 0.39 27.36
CA GLU A 287 6.34 0.87 28.73
C GLU A 287 5.27 1.93 28.93
N LEU A 288 4.27 1.61 29.74
CA LEU A 288 3.27 2.57 30.23
C LEU A 288 3.71 3.03 31.62
N THR A 289 3.79 4.34 31.83
CA THR A 289 4.07 4.92 33.14
C THR A 289 3.01 5.92 33.55
N ARG A 290 2.85 6.10 34.86
CA ARG A 290 2.04 7.17 35.43
C ARG A 290 2.60 7.65 36.76
N SER A 291 2.39 8.93 37.07
CA SER A 291 2.88 9.51 38.33
C SER A 291 2.05 9.13 39.56
N VAL A 292 0.79 8.70 39.39
CA VAL A 292 -0.09 8.26 40.50
C VAL A 292 -0.74 6.92 40.16
N PRO A 293 -0.46 5.84 40.92
CA PRO A 293 -1.13 4.56 40.75
C PRO A 293 -2.66 4.66 40.96
N SER A 294 -3.43 4.03 40.08
CA SER A 294 -4.90 3.95 40.11
C SER A 294 -5.38 2.64 39.46
N SER A 295 -6.63 2.23 39.65
CA SER A 295 -7.12 1.05 38.92
C SER A 295 -7.42 1.40 37.46
N ALA A 296 -6.89 0.61 36.54
CA ALA A 296 -7.15 0.72 35.11
C ALA A 296 -7.08 -0.66 34.45
N HIS A 297 -7.70 -0.83 33.29
CA HIS A 297 -7.56 -2.00 32.43
C HIS A 297 -6.90 -1.56 31.13
N VAL A 298 -5.82 -2.23 30.74
CA VAL A 298 -5.06 -1.91 29.52
C VAL A 298 -5.32 -2.99 28.50
N ARG A 299 -5.61 -2.59 27.26
CA ARG A 299 -5.64 -3.45 26.08
C ARG A 299 -4.70 -2.91 25.04
N VAL A 300 -4.04 -3.81 24.34
CA VAL A 300 -3.19 -3.51 23.20
C VAL A 300 -3.76 -4.28 22.02
N HIS A 301 -4.12 -3.53 20.99
CA HIS A 301 -4.63 -4.05 19.75
C HIS A 301 -3.58 -3.85 18.65
N ASP A 302 -3.52 -4.79 17.70
CA ASP A 302 -2.76 -4.59 16.48
C ASP A 302 -3.49 -3.62 15.51
N GLY A 303 -2.85 -3.34 14.37
CA GLY A 303 -3.42 -2.49 13.32
C GLY A 303 -4.71 -3.00 12.68
N LEU A 304 -5.15 -4.23 13.00
CA LEU A 304 -6.42 -4.83 12.57
C LEU A 304 -7.45 -4.88 13.72
N GLY A 305 -7.12 -4.33 14.88
CA GLY A 305 -8.02 -4.24 16.05
C GLY A 305 -8.08 -5.54 16.86
N ARG A 306 -7.32 -6.56 16.49
CA ARG A 306 -7.24 -7.82 17.22
C ARG A 306 -6.53 -7.55 18.55
N THR A 307 -7.15 -7.95 19.66
CA THR A 307 -6.53 -7.81 20.98
C THR A 307 -5.34 -8.76 21.07
N TYR A 308 -4.13 -8.19 21.01
CA TYR A 308 -2.90 -8.92 21.25
C TYR A 308 -2.71 -9.21 22.74
N TRP A 309 -2.97 -8.19 23.57
CA TRP A 309 -2.64 -8.25 24.98
C TRP A 309 -3.60 -7.42 25.81
N GLN A 310 -3.92 -7.87 27.02
CA GLN A 310 -4.70 -7.08 27.96
C GLN A 310 -4.39 -7.46 29.41
N ARG A 311 -4.40 -6.49 30.32
CA ARG A 311 -4.36 -6.74 31.77
C ARG A 311 -4.81 -5.56 32.62
N ASP A 312 -5.12 -5.84 33.88
CA ASP A 312 -5.33 -4.82 34.90
C ASP A 312 -4.01 -4.14 35.32
N TRP A 313 -4.03 -2.82 35.47
CA TRP A 313 -2.88 -1.98 35.77
C TRP A 313 -3.10 -1.12 37.01
N ASN A 314 -2.43 -1.50 38.11
CA ASN A 314 -2.54 -0.86 39.43
C ASN A 314 -1.24 -0.22 39.93
N SER A 315 -0.14 -0.28 39.17
CA SER A 315 1.20 0.19 39.55
C SER A 315 1.59 1.52 38.90
N ALA A 316 2.74 2.09 39.25
CA ALA A 316 3.29 3.28 38.57
C ALA A 316 3.85 2.97 37.16
N ARG A 317 4.24 1.72 36.92
CA ARG A 317 4.86 1.25 35.67
C ARG A 317 4.28 -0.09 35.24
N LEU A 318 4.13 -0.25 33.93
CA LEU A 318 3.57 -1.41 33.26
C LEU A 318 4.39 -1.69 32.00
N THR A 319 4.95 -2.90 31.90
CA THR A 319 5.60 -3.37 30.68
C THR A 319 4.67 -4.35 29.97
N VAL A 320 4.43 -4.08 28.69
CA VAL A 320 3.77 -4.98 27.75
C VAL A 320 4.87 -5.65 26.93
N PRO A 321 5.05 -6.97 27.04
CA PRO A 321 5.98 -7.69 26.17
C PRO A 321 5.51 -7.55 24.72
N MET A 322 6.45 -7.35 23.79
CA MET A 322 6.17 -7.12 22.37
C MET A 322 6.64 -8.29 21.50
N GLU A 323 6.57 -9.50 22.05
CA GLU A 323 7.47 -10.65 21.79
C GLU A 323 7.74 -11.05 20.33
N ASP A 324 7.03 -10.55 19.32
CA ASP A 324 7.43 -10.50 17.90
C ASP A 324 6.55 -9.50 17.10
N HIS A 325 5.89 -8.56 17.78
CA HIS A 325 4.91 -7.67 17.17
C HIS A 325 5.59 -6.38 16.68
N HIS A 326 5.72 -6.29 15.37
CA HIS A 326 6.21 -5.12 14.65
C HIS A 326 5.04 -4.44 13.93
N GLY A 327 5.01 -3.10 13.92
CA GLY A 327 3.96 -2.31 13.26
C GLY A 327 3.08 -1.51 14.22
N LEU A 328 1.97 -1.00 13.69
CA LEU A 328 1.08 -0.09 14.40
C LEU A 328 0.30 -0.79 15.52
N LEU A 329 0.24 -0.15 16.68
CA LEU A 329 -0.47 -0.64 17.86
C LEU A 329 -1.41 0.43 18.41
N LEU A 330 -2.61 0.02 18.79
CA LEU A 330 -3.52 0.85 19.58
C LEU A 330 -3.48 0.41 21.04
N VAL A 331 -2.97 1.28 21.90
CA VAL A 331 -3.02 1.10 23.34
C VAL A 331 -4.27 1.77 23.88
N GLU A 332 -5.21 0.99 24.41
CA GLU A 332 -6.42 1.45 25.09
C GLU A 332 -6.24 1.28 26.60
N VAL A 333 -6.47 2.35 27.37
CA VAL A 333 -6.43 2.33 28.83
C VAL A 333 -7.78 2.80 29.37
N LEU A 334 -8.52 1.88 29.97
CA LEU A 334 -9.80 2.12 30.60
C LEU A 334 -9.59 2.39 32.10
N GLY A 335 -9.73 3.63 32.53
CA GLY A 335 -9.67 4.02 33.94
C GLY A 335 -10.90 3.56 34.72
N ALA A 336 -10.73 3.32 36.02
CA ALA A 336 -11.85 3.01 36.93
C ALA A 336 -12.88 4.15 37.06
N ASP A 337 -12.55 5.37 36.59
CA ASP A 337 -13.46 6.51 36.48
C ASP A 337 -14.34 6.45 35.21
N GLY A 338 -14.22 5.39 34.42
CA GLY A 338 -14.97 5.19 33.17
C GLY A 338 -14.38 5.94 31.98
N ARG A 339 -13.26 6.67 32.15
CA ARG A 339 -12.59 7.35 31.04
C ARG A 339 -11.68 6.37 30.29
N THR A 340 -11.62 6.54 28.98
CA THR A 340 -10.76 5.74 28.12
C THR A 340 -9.72 6.66 27.49
N ALA A 341 -8.44 6.40 27.75
CA ALA A 341 -7.32 7.03 27.06
C ALA A 341 -6.83 6.08 25.97
N ARG A 342 -6.47 6.63 24.81
CA ARG A 342 -6.03 5.83 23.67
C ARG A 342 -4.80 6.47 23.06
N ARG A 343 -3.86 5.62 22.64
CA ARG A 343 -2.63 6.05 22.00
C ARG A 343 -2.22 5.09 20.91
N VAL A 344 -2.10 5.63 19.71
CA VAL A 344 -1.43 4.95 18.61
C VAL A 344 0.08 5.00 18.80
N LEU A 345 0.71 3.84 18.70
CA LEU A 345 2.16 3.70 18.58
C LEU A 345 2.45 3.21 17.16
N ARG A 346 3.46 3.83 16.55
CA ARG A 346 3.87 3.61 15.16
C ARG A 346 5.29 3.10 15.12
#